data_AF-A0A6L4Z5H6-F1
#
_entry.id   AF-A0A6L4Z5H6-F1
#
_cell.length_a   1.000
_cell.length_b   1.000
_cell.length_c   1.000
_cell.angle_alpha   90.00
_cell.angle_beta   90.00
_cell.angle_gamma   90.00
#
_symmetry.space_group_name_H-M   'P 1'
#
loop_
_entity.id
_entity.type
_entity.pdbx_description
1 polymer ?
#
loop_
_entity_poly.entity_id
_entity_poly.type
_entity_poly.pdbx_seq_one_letter_code
_entity_poly.pdbx_strand_id
1 'polypeptide(L)'
;MKIPDGYISGHANQARITTFPANDKENCVYSPDVISFARSKGWFKGEDKDFSFSDVYAPVDFSGARFCEARVWAGFKKVIGGMEKYTDYAKGIVRYGGANNFATNRMPLWIKPDKKLTVQDVMGMMRDHYQDTELDMSQDLGAGPFGLPYRWRGMTWQVDSVTYCHERAISTQQTGFSFVTQSRNWLPDPIGGILWFGVDDTYSTCYVPMYCGIREIPECFRVGNGDMLTYSETSAFWTFNMVTNFAYLRFVDMIKDVQKVQSELENKYISYVPLIDKAAETLYKSSPEQARRFLTEYSVNEANNMTAEWKKLGQYLLVKYIDGNIKREKNGQFERTEYGLPPSPIFAGYPEWWLRAIVENTGDCKKVLETDGN
;
A
#
# COMPACT_ATOMS: atom_id res chain seq x y z
N MET A 1 14.49 20.23 0.12
CA MET A 1 15.52 19.78 1.08
C MET A 1 15.99 18.39 0.68
N LYS A 2 17.30 18.13 0.77
CA LYS A 2 17.91 16.82 0.58
C LYS A 2 17.72 16.01 1.85
N ILE A 3 17.21 14.78 1.70
CA ILE A 3 17.11 13.84 2.83
C ILE A 3 18.52 13.36 3.17
N PRO A 4 18.94 13.39 4.45
CA PRO A 4 20.28 12.93 4.82
C PRO A 4 20.49 11.46 4.47
N ASP A 5 21.73 11.11 4.09
CA ASP A 5 22.08 9.73 3.78
C ASP A 5 21.81 8.79 4.95
N GLY A 6 21.18 7.65 4.67
CA GLY A 6 20.77 6.67 5.68
C GLY A 6 19.49 7.02 6.44
N TYR A 7 18.82 8.13 6.11
CA TYR A 7 17.51 8.48 6.63
C TYR A 7 16.42 8.22 5.59
N ILE A 8 15.18 8.08 6.08
CA ILE A 8 13.98 8.07 5.23
C ILE A 8 13.05 9.21 5.62
N SER A 9 12.30 9.71 4.65
CA SER A 9 11.18 10.63 4.85
C SER A 9 9.93 10.04 4.22
N GLY A 10 8.77 10.32 4.80
CA GLY A 10 7.47 9.99 4.22
C GLY A 10 6.69 11.26 3.94
N HIS A 11 6.01 11.30 2.80
CA HIS A 11 5.09 12.38 2.46
C HIS A 11 3.74 11.78 2.10
N ALA A 12 2.75 12.17 2.88
CA ALA A 12 1.35 11.97 2.59
C ALA A 12 0.77 13.24 1.95
N ASN A 13 -0.55 13.42 1.94
CA ASN A 13 -1.19 14.63 1.40
C ASN A 13 -1.14 15.83 2.38
N GLN A 14 -0.04 15.96 3.13
CA GLN A 14 0.22 17.00 4.11
C GLN A 14 1.67 17.48 3.94
N ALA A 15 1.90 18.80 3.92
CA ALA A 15 3.25 19.33 3.91
C ALA A 15 3.92 19.03 5.27
N ARG A 16 5.23 18.76 5.26
CA ARG A 16 5.99 18.36 6.45
C ARG A 16 7.28 19.14 6.69
N ILE A 17 7.79 19.82 5.65
CA ILE A 17 8.98 20.66 5.80
C ILE A 17 8.58 21.85 6.67
N THR A 18 9.24 22.00 7.82
CA THR A 18 9.02 23.12 8.74
C THR A 18 10.05 24.22 8.45
N THR A 19 11.10 24.30 9.25
CA THR A 19 12.24 25.18 9.00
C THR A 19 13.16 24.57 7.95
N PHE A 20 13.95 25.41 7.28
CA PHE A 20 14.91 24.98 6.28
C PHE A 20 16.14 25.91 6.29
N PRO A 21 17.32 25.42 5.90
CA PRO A 21 18.53 26.25 5.90
C PRO A 21 18.48 27.28 4.78
N ALA A 22 18.60 28.56 5.13
CA ALA A 22 18.56 29.66 4.16
C ALA A 22 19.82 29.75 3.29
N ASN A 23 20.97 29.28 3.79
CA ASN A 23 22.30 29.45 3.19
C ASN A 23 22.98 28.11 2.85
N ASP A 24 22.20 27.11 2.44
CA ASP A 24 22.72 25.80 2.05
C ASP A 24 22.07 25.33 0.75
N LYS A 25 22.61 25.79 -0.38
CA LYS A 25 22.07 25.47 -1.72
C LYS A 25 22.29 24.01 -2.12
N GLU A 26 23.24 23.32 -1.48
CA GLU A 26 23.51 21.91 -1.75
C GLU A 26 22.41 21.03 -1.14
N ASN A 27 21.96 21.36 0.08
CA ASN A 27 20.95 20.57 0.79
C ASN A 27 19.55 21.19 0.76
N CYS A 28 19.38 22.44 0.34
CA CYS A 28 18.08 23.09 0.27
C CYS A 28 17.96 24.08 -0.88
N VAL A 29 16.92 23.87 -1.69
CA VAL A 29 16.46 24.81 -2.71
C VAL A 29 15.05 25.24 -2.35
N TYR A 30 14.81 26.54 -2.38
CA TYR A 30 13.52 27.19 -2.12
C TYR A 30 13.42 28.49 -2.95
N SER A 31 12.21 28.94 -3.24
CA SER A 31 12.01 30.21 -3.96
C SER A 31 12.53 31.39 -3.13
N PRO A 32 13.30 32.34 -3.71
CA PRO A 32 13.88 33.46 -2.96
C PRO A 32 12.87 34.30 -2.17
N ASP A 33 11.62 34.33 -2.61
CA ASP A 33 10.53 35.09 -2.02
C ASP A 33 9.61 34.26 -1.10
N VAL A 34 9.94 33.00 -0.79
CA VAL A 34 9.07 32.08 -0.05
C VAL A 34 8.60 32.64 1.31
N ILE A 35 9.42 33.45 1.99
CA ILE A 35 9.03 34.07 3.27
C ILE A 35 8.33 35.41 3.03
N SER A 36 8.85 36.25 2.14
CA SER A 36 8.27 37.57 1.83
C SER A 36 6.87 37.44 1.23
N PHE A 37 6.62 36.40 0.43
CA PHE A 37 5.30 36.09 -0.12
C PHE A 37 4.30 35.78 1.01
N ALA A 38 4.64 34.89 1.94
CA ALA A 38 3.79 34.59 3.09
C ALA A 38 3.49 35.83 3.94
N ARG A 39 4.47 36.71 4.15
CA ARG A 39 4.26 38.00 4.83
C ARG A 39 3.31 38.91 4.06
N SER A 40 3.47 39.00 2.74
CA SER A 40 2.60 39.82 1.89
C SER A 40 1.13 39.37 1.92
N LYS A 41 0.89 38.08 2.18
CA LYS A 41 -0.45 37.50 2.36
C LYS A 41 -0.97 37.61 3.80
N GLY A 42 -0.14 38.07 4.73
CA GLY A 42 -0.48 38.16 6.14
C GLY A 42 -0.48 36.81 6.89
N TRP A 43 0.04 35.74 6.27
CA TRP A 43 0.07 34.39 6.86
C TRP A 43 1.19 34.23 7.89
N PHE A 44 2.22 35.09 7.85
CA PHE A 44 3.34 35.06 8.77
C PHE A 44 3.79 36.48 9.15
N LYS A 45 4.16 36.70 10.42
CA LYS A 45 4.57 38.01 10.96
C LYS A 45 5.86 37.97 11.81
N GLY A 46 6.53 36.82 11.91
CA GLY A 46 7.75 36.63 12.72
C GLY A 46 9.05 36.86 11.94
N GLU A 47 10.19 36.58 12.58
CA GLU A 47 11.52 36.62 11.98
C GLU A 47 11.73 35.46 10.99
N ASP A 48 12.65 35.58 10.03
CA ASP A 48 12.91 34.54 9.02
C ASP A 48 13.27 33.18 9.65
N LYS A 49 14.04 33.19 10.74
CA LYS A 49 14.44 31.96 11.46
C LYS A 49 13.27 31.21 12.09
N ASP A 50 12.15 31.91 12.34
CA ASP A 50 10.95 31.34 12.95
C ASP A 50 9.91 30.92 11.89
N PHE A 51 10.23 31.09 10.60
CA PHE A 51 9.38 30.67 9.50
C PHE A 51 9.33 29.15 9.38
N SER A 52 8.13 28.59 9.39
CA SER A 52 7.88 27.17 9.13
C SER A 52 7.03 27.02 7.87
N PHE A 53 7.59 26.41 6.82
CA PHE A 53 6.92 26.29 5.53
C PHE A 53 5.56 25.57 5.65
N SER A 54 5.55 24.39 6.28
CA SER A 54 4.32 23.64 6.47
C SER A 54 3.35 24.37 7.38
N ASP A 55 3.78 24.95 8.50
CA ASP A 55 2.82 25.55 9.44
C ASP A 55 2.21 26.85 8.89
N VAL A 56 2.83 27.45 7.86
CA VAL A 56 2.31 28.65 7.19
C VAL A 56 1.50 28.32 5.94
N TYR A 57 1.98 27.42 5.07
CA TYR A 57 1.34 27.14 3.78
C TYR A 57 0.36 25.95 3.80
N ALA A 58 0.50 25.04 4.75
CA ALA A 58 -0.42 23.92 4.95
C ALA A 58 -0.46 23.55 6.44
N PRO A 59 -1.03 24.43 7.31
CA PRO A 59 -1.10 24.19 8.74
C PRO A 59 -1.74 22.83 9.01
N VAL A 60 -1.09 22.00 9.83
CA VAL A 60 -1.62 20.66 10.12
C VAL A 60 -2.79 20.78 11.08
N ASP A 61 -3.95 20.27 10.68
CA ASP A 61 -5.16 20.15 11.50
C ASP A 61 -5.47 18.68 11.80
N PHE A 62 -6.66 18.40 12.33
CA PHE A 62 -7.11 17.01 12.55
C PHE A 62 -7.01 16.17 11.27
N SER A 63 -7.44 16.69 10.11
CA SER A 63 -7.43 15.97 8.83
C SER A 63 -6.02 15.72 8.33
N GLY A 64 -5.15 16.73 8.38
CA GLY A 64 -3.74 16.62 8.02
C GLY A 64 -3.00 15.62 8.91
N ALA A 65 -3.29 15.61 10.19
CA ALA A 65 -2.68 14.68 11.13
C ALA A 65 -3.24 13.25 10.99
N ARG A 66 -4.57 13.09 11.00
CA ARG A 66 -5.28 11.80 11.00
C ARG A 66 -5.27 11.09 9.65
N PHE A 67 -5.57 11.79 8.56
CA PHE A 67 -5.68 11.16 7.23
C PHE A 67 -4.39 11.22 6.41
N CYS A 68 -3.38 11.97 6.87
CA CYS A 68 -2.11 12.08 6.16
C CYS A 68 -0.95 11.64 7.03
N GLU A 69 -0.64 12.35 8.10
CA GLU A 69 0.56 12.05 8.89
C GLU A 69 0.49 10.68 9.58
N ALA A 70 -0.70 10.18 9.94
CA ALA A 70 -0.86 8.81 10.43
C ALA A 70 -0.26 7.76 9.48
N ARG A 71 -0.39 7.94 8.16
CA ARG A 71 0.21 7.04 7.15
C ARG A 71 1.73 7.05 7.21
N VAL A 72 2.32 8.24 7.39
CA VAL A 72 3.78 8.37 7.56
C VAL A 72 4.22 7.72 8.87
N TRP A 73 3.44 7.91 9.94
CA TRP A 73 3.67 7.31 11.24
C TRP A 73 3.70 5.78 11.16
N ALA A 74 2.72 5.19 10.48
CA ALA A 74 2.61 3.74 10.32
C ALA A 74 3.77 3.17 9.49
N GLY A 75 4.17 3.85 8.41
CA GLY A 75 5.36 3.48 7.65
C GLY A 75 6.64 3.53 8.49
N PHE A 76 6.85 4.61 9.26
CA PHE A 76 8.00 4.74 10.15
C PHE A 76 8.02 3.68 11.25
N LYS A 77 6.87 3.33 11.83
CA LYS A 77 6.74 2.26 12.83
C LYS A 77 7.30 0.92 12.37
N LYS A 78 7.30 0.62 11.06
CA LYS A 78 7.84 -0.65 10.54
C LYS A 78 9.36 -0.74 10.61
N VAL A 79 10.06 0.39 10.75
CA VAL A 79 11.51 0.44 10.53
C VAL A 79 12.30 1.07 11.67
N ILE A 80 11.62 1.64 12.67
CA ILE A 80 12.24 2.18 13.89
C ILE A 80 11.30 2.03 15.08
N GLY A 81 11.85 1.70 16.26
CA GLY A 81 11.13 1.76 17.53
C GLY A 81 10.89 3.18 18.06
N GLY A 82 9.96 3.33 19.01
CA GLY A 82 9.73 4.59 19.73
C GLY A 82 8.85 5.61 18.98
N MET A 83 8.17 5.17 17.92
CA MET A 83 7.20 5.97 17.18
C MET A 83 5.85 6.08 17.92
N GLU A 84 5.63 5.29 18.96
CA GLU A 84 4.46 5.29 19.85
C GLU A 84 4.26 6.66 20.52
N LYS A 85 5.35 7.41 20.76
CA LYS A 85 5.29 8.77 21.29
C LYS A 85 4.56 9.77 20.38
N TYR A 86 4.36 9.44 19.11
CA TYR A 86 3.62 10.24 18.14
C TYR A 86 2.19 9.72 17.87
N THR A 87 1.70 8.77 18.66
CA THR A 87 0.35 8.19 18.49
C THR A 87 -0.73 9.27 18.59
N ASP A 88 -0.68 10.16 19.58
CA ASP A 88 -1.63 11.29 19.68
C ASP A 88 -1.67 12.13 18.41
N TYR A 89 -0.52 12.43 17.82
CA TYR A 89 -0.45 13.17 16.56
C TYR A 89 -1.08 12.37 15.42
N ALA A 90 -0.76 11.08 15.27
CA ALA A 90 -1.43 10.20 14.30
C ALA A 90 -2.95 10.07 14.54
N LYS A 91 -3.42 10.30 15.77
CA LYS A 91 -4.83 10.38 16.15
C LYS A 91 -5.54 11.68 15.82
N GLY A 92 -4.85 12.63 15.21
CA GLY A 92 -5.41 13.94 14.94
C GLY A 92 -5.43 14.86 16.17
N ILE A 93 -4.80 14.47 17.28
CA ILE A 93 -4.65 15.30 18.48
C ILE A 93 -3.45 16.23 18.27
N VAL A 94 -3.69 17.34 17.57
CA VAL A 94 -2.67 18.36 17.29
C VAL A 94 -2.61 19.37 18.44
N ARG A 95 -1.42 19.59 19.00
CA ARG A 95 -1.19 20.56 20.07
C ARG A 95 -0.51 21.80 19.50
N TYR A 96 -1.06 22.98 19.72
CA TYR A 96 -0.50 24.23 19.22
C TYR A 96 0.13 25.04 20.35
N GLY A 97 1.16 25.83 20.02
CA GLY A 97 1.82 26.69 20.99
C GLY A 97 2.94 27.55 20.42
N GLY A 98 3.63 28.27 21.30
CA GLY A 98 4.68 29.22 20.94
C GLY A 98 4.14 30.53 20.36
N ALA A 99 5.04 31.46 20.02
CA ALA A 99 4.68 32.80 19.57
C ALA A 99 3.88 32.83 18.25
N ASN A 100 4.05 31.80 17.40
CA ASN A 100 3.36 31.67 16.11
C ASN A 100 2.17 30.70 16.15
N ASN A 101 1.84 30.12 17.31
CA ASN A 101 0.77 29.12 17.48
C ASN A 101 0.85 27.93 16.50
N PHE A 102 2.05 27.39 16.28
CA PHE A 102 2.30 26.26 15.39
C PHE A 102 2.15 24.92 16.12
N ALA A 103 1.99 23.84 15.37
CA ALA A 103 1.88 22.49 15.93
C ALA A 103 3.20 22.07 16.60
N THR A 104 3.13 21.62 17.85
CA THR A 104 4.30 21.35 18.72
C THR A 104 4.61 19.87 18.91
N ASN A 105 3.68 18.98 18.58
CA ASN A 105 3.81 17.53 18.74
C ASN A 105 3.99 16.76 17.42
N ARG A 106 4.47 17.43 16.36
CA ARG A 106 4.67 16.83 15.04
C ARG A 106 5.75 15.74 15.06
N MET A 107 5.63 14.78 14.15
CA MET A 107 6.70 13.84 13.85
C MET A 107 7.89 14.52 13.17
N PRO A 108 9.12 13.98 13.31
CA PRO A 108 10.28 14.49 12.60
C PRO A 108 10.12 14.29 11.10
N LEU A 109 10.63 15.22 10.30
CA LEU A 109 10.56 15.13 8.84
C LEU A 109 11.16 13.82 8.32
N TRP A 110 12.26 13.38 8.91
CA TRP A 110 12.91 12.11 8.58
C TRP A 110 13.33 11.35 9.85
N ILE A 111 13.47 10.04 9.70
CA ILE A 111 13.98 9.13 10.74
C ILE A 111 15.12 8.31 10.18
N LYS A 112 16.00 7.84 11.06
CA LYS A 112 17.05 6.88 10.71
C LYS A 112 16.54 5.48 11.07
N PRO A 113 16.27 4.61 10.08
CA PRO A 113 15.85 3.24 10.35
C PRO A 113 16.88 2.48 11.21
N ASP A 114 16.41 1.48 11.98
CA ASP A 114 17.27 0.64 12.83
C ASP A 114 18.25 -0.22 12.01
N LYS A 115 17.91 -0.49 10.74
CA LYS A 115 18.73 -1.25 9.79
C LYS A 115 18.64 -0.68 8.38
N LYS A 116 19.59 -1.04 7.51
CA LYS A 116 19.47 -0.76 6.07
C LYS A 116 18.21 -1.43 5.52
N LEU A 117 17.48 -0.71 4.67
CA LEU A 117 16.25 -1.20 4.07
C LEU A 117 16.54 -1.93 2.76
N THR A 118 15.88 -3.06 2.58
CA THR A 118 15.72 -3.73 1.30
C THR A 118 14.60 -3.08 0.50
N VAL A 119 14.50 -3.37 -0.79
CA VAL A 119 13.35 -2.92 -1.59
C VAL A 119 12.03 -3.54 -1.09
N GLN A 120 12.07 -4.76 -0.58
CA GLN A 120 10.91 -5.44 -0.01
C GLN A 120 10.43 -4.76 1.28
N ASP A 121 11.34 -4.22 2.11
CA ASP A 121 10.94 -3.40 3.26
C ASP A 121 10.14 -2.16 2.81
N VAL A 122 10.55 -1.52 1.70
CA VAL A 122 9.86 -0.34 1.14
C VAL A 122 8.51 -0.72 0.53
N MET A 123 8.43 -1.83 -0.22
CA MET A 123 7.16 -2.38 -0.72
C MET A 123 6.21 -2.69 0.44
N GLY A 124 6.73 -3.31 1.51
CA GLY A 124 5.99 -3.65 2.72
C GLY A 124 5.44 -2.42 3.46
N MET A 125 6.16 -1.29 3.44
CA MET A 125 5.63 -0.03 3.96
C MET A 125 4.40 0.45 3.17
N MET A 126 4.37 0.26 1.86
CA MET A 126 3.22 0.65 1.04
C MET A 126 1.98 -0.22 1.28
N ARG A 127 2.12 -1.38 1.92
CA ARG A 127 1.07 -2.38 2.20
C ARG A 127 0.35 -2.17 3.55
N ASP A 128 0.59 -1.06 4.22
CA ASP A 128 0.12 -0.90 5.59
C ASP A 128 -1.36 -0.45 5.69
N HIS A 129 -2.09 -1.06 6.62
CA HIS A 129 -3.45 -0.73 7.05
C HIS A 129 -3.55 -0.43 8.55
N TYR A 130 -2.43 0.00 9.15
CA TYR A 130 -2.28 0.23 10.59
C TYR A 130 -2.37 -1.02 11.46
N GLN A 131 -2.00 -2.19 10.92
CA GLN A 131 -2.00 -3.45 11.67
C GLN A 131 -1.24 -3.31 12.99
N ASP A 132 -1.73 -4.00 14.02
CA ASP A 132 -1.20 -3.96 15.39
C ASP A 132 -1.32 -2.58 16.07
N THR A 133 -2.31 -1.78 15.67
CA THR A 133 -2.63 -0.49 16.29
C THR A 133 -4.12 -0.32 16.49
N GLU A 134 -4.50 0.65 17.32
CA GLU A 134 -5.91 1.07 17.47
C GLU A 134 -6.54 1.67 16.20
N LEU A 135 -5.75 1.88 15.14
CA LEU A 135 -6.21 2.43 13.86
C LEU A 135 -6.49 1.33 12.83
N ASP A 136 -6.31 0.07 13.20
CA ASP A 136 -6.54 -1.07 12.34
C ASP A 136 -8.05 -1.28 12.09
N MET A 137 -8.50 -0.91 10.89
CA MET A 137 -9.89 -1.07 10.47
C MET A 137 -10.31 -2.53 10.25
N SER A 138 -9.41 -3.51 10.34
CA SER A 138 -9.80 -4.93 10.31
C SER A 138 -10.38 -5.43 11.64
N GLN A 139 -10.26 -4.64 12.72
CA GLN A 139 -10.63 -5.04 14.07
C GLN A 139 -11.99 -4.51 14.54
N ASP A 140 -12.64 -3.62 13.78
CA ASP A 140 -13.96 -3.07 14.10
C ASP A 140 -15.11 -3.74 13.32
N LEU A 141 -16.35 -3.48 13.76
CA LEU A 141 -17.57 -4.06 13.18
C LEU A 141 -17.71 -3.84 11.66
N GLY A 142 -17.21 -2.72 11.15
CA GLY A 142 -17.24 -2.36 9.73
C GLY A 142 -16.36 -3.25 8.85
N ALA A 143 -15.45 -4.04 9.43
CA ALA A 143 -14.64 -5.02 8.70
C ALA A 143 -15.48 -6.23 8.23
N GLY A 144 -16.69 -6.38 8.79
CA GLY A 144 -17.53 -7.54 8.57
C GLY A 144 -16.89 -8.84 9.13
N PRO A 145 -17.55 -9.99 8.93
CA PRO A 145 -17.13 -11.26 9.50
C PRO A 145 -15.77 -11.77 8.98
N PHE A 146 -15.26 -11.18 7.90
CA PHE A 146 -14.04 -11.63 7.22
C PHE A 146 -12.90 -10.61 7.29
N GLY A 147 -12.99 -9.60 8.18
CA GLY A 147 -11.86 -8.74 8.55
C GLY A 147 -11.36 -7.84 7.42
N LEU A 148 -12.26 -7.31 6.58
CA LEU A 148 -11.89 -6.44 5.47
C LEU A 148 -11.36 -5.09 5.99
N PRO A 149 -10.09 -4.71 5.73
CA PRO A 149 -9.49 -3.48 6.27
C PRO A 149 -9.84 -2.24 5.46
N TYR A 150 -10.95 -2.24 4.71
CA TYR A 150 -11.34 -1.15 3.83
C TYR A 150 -12.73 -0.62 4.19
N ARG A 151 -12.91 0.68 3.96
CA ARG A 151 -14.20 1.37 4.03
C ARG A 151 -14.45 2.04 2.69
N TRP A 152 -15.63 1.79 2.12
CA TRP A 152 -16.04 2.44 0.88
C TRP A 152 -16.17 3.94 1.11
N ARG A 153 -15.97 4.73 0.05
CA ARG A 153 -15.74 6.17 0.18
C ARG A 153 -16.85 6.90 0.95
N GLY A 154 -16.36 7.91 1.65
CA GLY A 154 -16.97 8.59 2.80
C GLY A 154 -16.00 8.42 3.98
N MET A 155 -14.98 9.28 4.11
CA MET A 155 -14.00 9.15 5.21
C MET A 155 -14.57 9.58 6.57
N THR A 156 -15.68 10.31 6.56
CA THR A 156 -16.34 10.83 7.75
C THR A 156 -17.83 10.61 7.64
N TRP A 157 -18.50 10.37 8.76
CA TRP A 157 -19.96 10.27 8.86
C TRP A 157 -20.45 10.94 10.14
N GLN A 158 -21.77 11.10 10.28
CA GLN A 158 -22.39 11.67 11.47
C GLN A 158 -23.44 10.73 12.07
N VAL A 159 -23.47 10.65 13.40
CA VAL A 159 -24.54 10.02 14.19
C VAL A 159 -24.84 10.97 15.35
N ASP A 160 -26.11 11.29 15.58
CA ASP A 160 -26.55 12.18 16.68
C ASP A 160 -25.77 13.51 16.77
N SER A 161 -25.50 14.14 15.61
CA SER A 161 -24.71 15.38 15.45
C SER A 161 -23.23 15.28 15.82
N VAL A 162 -22.70 14.09 16.13
CA VAL A 162 -21.27 13.85 16.35
C VAL A 162 -20.66 13.34 15.05
N THR A 163 -19.52 13.91 14.65
CA THR A 163 -18.76 13.47 13.48
C THR A 163 -17.74 12.41 13.86
N TYR A 164 -17.70 11.34 13.07
CA TYR A 164 -16.77 10.22 13.20
C TYR A 164 -15.97 10.06 11.91
N CYS A 165 -14.89 9.27 11.95
CA CYS A 165 -14.06 9.01 10.78
C CYS A 165 -13.63 7.55 10.64
N HIS A 166 -13.40 7.15 9.40
CA HIS A 166 -12.67 5.94 9.05
C HIS A 166 -11.22 6.30 8.77
N GLU A 167 -10.31 5.39 9.05
CA GLU A 167 -8.89 5.62 8.81
C GLU A 167 -8.58 5.66 7.32
N ARG A 168 -7.62 6.52 6.96
CA ARG A 168 -7.03 6.51 5.62
C ARG A 168 -5.73 5.75 5.68
N ALA A 169 -5.76 4.48 5.32
CA ALA A 169 -4.58 3.60 5.26
C ALA A 169 -3.60 3.99 4.14
N ILE A 170 -2.37 3.47 4.23
CA ILE A 170 -1.36 3.62 3.17
C ILE A 170 -1.85 2.88 1.94
N SER A 171 -2.21 1.61 2.13
CA SER A 171 -2.81 0.79 1.10
C SER A 171 -4.29 1.12 0.95
N THR A 172 -4.77 1.22 -0.30
CA THR A 172 -6.16 1.58 -0.59
C THR A 172 -6.59 1.03 -1.94
N GLN A 173 -7.86 0.62 -1.99
CA GLN A 173 -8.60 0.19 -3.17
C GLN A 173 -8.68 1.22 -4.30
N GLN A 174 -8.25 2.46 -4.06
CA GLN A 174 -8.23 3.53 -5.06
C GLN A 174 -6.91 3.65 -5.80
N THR A 175 -5.94 2.80 -5.47
CA THR A 175 -4.63 2.80 -6.10
C THR A 175 -4.76 2.38 -7.55
N GLY A 176 -4.55 3.29 -8.49
CA GLY A 176 -4.47 2.91 -9.91
C GLY A 176 -3.21 2.11 -10.20
N PHE A 177 -2.09 2.57 -9.65
CA PHE A 177 -0.79 1.93 -9.70
C PHE A 177 0.09 2.38 -8.54
N SER A 178 1.12 1.59 -8.25
CA SER A 178 2.15 1.88 -7.25
C SER A 178 3.51 1.47 -7.80
N PHE A 179 4.55 2.15 -7.36
CA PHE A 179 5.91 1.75 -7.69
C PHE A 179 6.92 2.09 -6.60
N VAL A 180 7.97 1.26 -6.52
CA VAL A 180 9.19 1.54 -5.75
C VAL A 180 10.33 1.73 -6.73
N THR A 181 10.99 2.89 -6.70
CA THR A 181 12.14 3.16 -7.56
C THR A 181 13.44 2.78 -6.85
N GLN A 182 14.32 2.07 -7.54
CA GLN A 182 15.67 1.77 -7.06
C GLN A 182 16.69 2.32 -8.05
N SER A 183 17.55 3.23 -7.59
CA SER A 183 18.65 3.81 -8.39
C SER A 183 19.99 3.28 -7.89
N ARG A 184 20.69 2.50 -8.71
CA ARG A 184 21.92 1.78 -8.35
C ARG A 184 23.11 2.39 -9.09
N ASN A 185 23.81 3.30 -8.42
CA ASN A 185 24.87 4.12 -9.02
C ASN A 185 26.14 3.34 -9.41
N TRP A 186 26.28 2.07 -9.02
CA TRP A 186 27.40 1.21 -9.39
C TRP A 186 27.18 0.45 -10.72
N LEU A 187 26.06 0.69 -11.41
CA LEU A 187 25.71 0.07 -12.69
C LEU A 187 25.53 1.15 -13.77
N PRO A 188 25.74 0.83 -15.07
CA PRO A 188 25.45 1.74 -16.16
C PRO A 188 23.99 2.22 -16.17
N ASP A 189 23.74 3.46 -16.60
CA ASP A 189 22.43 4.10 -16.50
C ASP A 189 21.24 3.23 -16.97
N PRO A 190 21.28 2.54 -18.13
CA PRO A 190 20.14 1.72 -18.59
C PRO A 190 19.87 0.48 -17.73
N ILE A 191 20.83 0.08 -16.88
CA ILE A 191 20.77 -1.11 -16.01
C ILE A 191 20.48 -0.67 -14.57
N GLY A 192 21.13 0.38 -14.09
CA GLY A 192 21.12 0.76 -12.68
C GLY A 192 19.77 1.17 -12.11
N GLY A 193 18.86 1.71 -12.92
CA GLY A 193 17.50 2.06 -12.50
C GLY A 193 16.50 0.92 -12.68
N ILE A 194 15.74 0.59 -11.62
CA ILE A 194 14.57 -0.31 -11.66
C ILE A 194 13.35 0.41 -11.07
N LEU A 195 12.24 0.38 -11.80
CA LEU A 195 10.90 0.65 -11.27
C LEU A 195 10.25 -0.68 -10.93
N TRP A 196 10.11 -0.98 -9.65
CA TRP A 196 9.30 -2.10 -9.18
C TRP A 196 7.86 -1.67 -9.26
N PHE A 197 7.14 -2.12 -10.29
CA PHE A 197 5.84 -1.56 -10.69
C PHE A 197 4.71 -2.56 -10.42
N GLY A 198 3.60 -2.07 -9.88
CA GLY A 198 2.38 -2.83 -9.65
C GLY A 198 1.15 -1.97 -9.94
N VAL A 199 0.03 -2.63 -10.21
CA VAL A 199 -1.28 -2.00 -10.45
C VAL A 199 -2.27 -2.39 -9.37
N ASP A 200 -3.34 -1.61 -9.20
CA ASP A 200 -4.36 -1.86 -8.17
C ASP A 200 -3.84 -1.69 -6.73
N ASP A 201 -4.68 -2.05 -5.75
CA ASP A 201 -4.42 -2.02 -4.31
C ASP A 201 -3.08 -2.62 -3.91
N THR A 202 -2.25 -1.84 -3.21
CA THR A 202 -0.89 -2.25 -2.85
C THR A 202 -0.82 -3.51 -1.97
N TYR A 203 -1.87 -3.82 -1.20
CA TYR A 203 -1.90 -4.99 -0.33
C TYR A 203 -2.00 -6.31 -1.12
N SER A 204 -2.74 -6.27 -2.22
CA SER A 204 -2.98 -7.40 -3.14
C SER A 204 -2.30 -7.22 -4.50
N THR A 205 -1.44 -6.23 -4.69
CA THR A 205 -0.64 -6.09 -5.92
C THR A 205 0.64 -6.92 -5.90
N CYS A 206 1.27 -7.12 -7.05
CA CYS A 206 2.59 -7.75 -7.17
C CYS A 206 3.53 -6.80 -7.90
N TYR A 207 4.71 -6.53 -7.34
CA TYR A 207 5.68 -5.61 -7.93
C TYR A 207 6.65 -6.34 -8.86
N VAL A 208 6.58 -6.04 -10.16
CA VAL A 208 7.47 -6.59 -11.21
C VAL A 208 8.58 -5.60 -11.58
N PRO A 209 9.84 -6.05 -11.79
CA PRO A 209 10.96 -5.14 -12.08
C PRO A 209 10.98 -4.64 -13.52
N MET A 210 10.65 -3.36 -13.71
CA MET A 210 10.80 -2.64 -14.98
C MET A 210 12.13 -1.88 -15.00
N TYR A 211 13.10 -2.35 -15.79
CA TYR A 211 14.37 -1.65 -15.93
C TYR A 211 14.17 -0.31 -16.65
N CYS A 212 14.89 0.74 -16.23
CA CYS A 212 14.77 2.06 -16.86
C CYS A 212 15.30 2.09 -18.31
N GLY A 213 16.15 1.12 -18.69
CA GLY A 213 16.72 1.00 -20.03
C GLY A 213 15.80 0.38 -21.09
N ILE A 214 14.62 -0.11 -20.73
CA ILE A 214 13.73 -0.81 -21.68
C ILE A 214 13.28 0.08 -22.84
N ARG A 215 12.90 -0.55 -23.95
CA ARG A 215 12.45 0.12 -25.19
C ARG A 215 10.98 -0.09 -25.50
N GLU A 216 10.31 -0.95 -24.75
CA GLU A 216 8.92 -1.32 -24.96
C GLU A 216 8.19 -1.39 -23.62
N ILE A 217 6.93 -0.98 -23.62
CA ILE A 217 6.02 -1.15 -22.49
C ILE A 217 5.31 -2.50 -22.63
N PRO A 218 5.31 -3.35 -21.58
CA PRO A 218 4.59 -4.62 -21.59
C PRO A 218 3.12 -4.43 -22.00
N GLU A 219 2.58 -5.36 -22.81
CA GLU A 219 1.19 -5.27 -23.30
C GLU A 219 0.20 -5.07 -22.16
N CYS A 220 0.37 -5.80 -21.06
CA CYS A 220 -0.54 -5.74 -19.91
C CYS A 220 -0.61 -4.37 -19.21
N PHE A 221 0.37 -3.49 -19.44
CA PHE A 221 0.42 -2.12 -18.92
C PHE A 221 0.29 -1.04 -20.00
N ARG A 222 0.10 -1.45 -21.26
CA ARG A 222 0.15 -0.54 -22.41
C ARG A 222 -1.07 0.39 -22.44
N VAL A 223 -0.83 1.66 -22.79
CA VAL A 223 -1.91 2.63 -23.05
C VAL A 223 -2.83 2.08 -24.14
N GLY A 224 -4.14 2.16 -23.90
CA GLY A 224 -5.17 1.60 -24.79
C GLY A 224 -5.54 0.15 -24.52
N ASN A 225 -4.86 -0.54 -23.59
CA ASN A 225 -5.24 -1.89 -23.16
C ASN A 225 -6.32 -1.84 -22.07
N GLY A 226 -7.52 -1.40 -22.47
CA GLY A 226 -8.62 -1.04 -21.57
C GLY A 226 -8.53 0.41 -21.07
N ASP A 227 -9.59 0.85 -20.39
CA ASP A 227 -9.68 2.13 -19.70
C ASP A 227 -10.62 1.97 -18.49
N MET A 228 -10.96 3.03 -17.74
CA MET A 228 -11.81 2.92 -16.53
C MET A 228 -13.24 2.42 -16.78
N LEU A 229 -13.71 2.45 -18.03
CA LEU A 229 -15.05 2.07 -18.45
C LEU A 229 -15.06 0.89 -19.43
N THR A 230 -13.92 0.54 -20.00
CA THR A 230 -13.76 -0.56 -20.96
C THR A 230 -12.85 -1.65 -20.40
N TYR A 231 -13.42 -2.82 -20.16
CA TYR A 231 -12.69 -3.99 -19.72
C TYR A 231 -11.79 -4.55 -20.83
N SER A 232 -10.60 -5.02 -20.45
CA SER A 232 -9.71 -5.77 -21.33
C SER A 232 -9.17 -7.02 -20.65
N GLU A 233 -9.25 -8.14 -21.37
CA GLU A 233 -8.81 -9.47 -20.93
C GLU A 233 -7.29 -9.61 -20.75
N THR A 234 -6.50 -8.76 -21.38
CA THR A 234 -5.02 -8.77 -21.27
C THR A 234 -4.48 -7.66 -20.38
N SER A 235 -5.35 -6.79 -19.85
CA SER A 235 -4.95 -5.69 -18.96
C SER A 235 -4.61 -6.20 -17.57
N ALA A 236 -3.43 -5.85 -17.07
CA ALA A 236 -3.05 -6.14 -15.69
C ALA A 236 -3.98 -5.40 -14.73
N PHE A 237 -4.32 -4.14 -15.00
CA PHE A 237 -5.19 -3.35 -14.12
C PHE A 237 -6.51 -4.09 -13.85
N TRP A 238 -7.17 -4.57 -14.90
CA TRP A 238 -8.43 -5.29 -14.77
C TRP A 238 -8.28 -6.69 -14.17
N THR A 239 -7.21 -7.41 -14.51
CA THR A 239 -6.92 -8.73 -13.91
C THR A 239 -6.71 -8.62 -12.41
N PHE A 240 -5.92 -7.65 -11.95
CA PHE A 240 -5.68 -7.42 -10.52
C PHE A 240 -6.95 -6.97 -9.81
N ASN A 241 -7.71 -6.03 -10.39
CA ASN A 241 -8.99 -5.58 -9.83
C ASN A 241 -9.98 -6.74 -9.66
N MET A 242 -10.07 -7.66 -10.63
CA MET A 242 -10.95 -8.83 -10.53
C MET A 242 -10.59 -9.71 -9.32
N VAL A 243 -9.29 -10.00 -9.15
CA VAL A 243 -8.79 -10.81 -8.02
C VAL A 243 -9.03 -10.11 -6.69
N THR A 244 -8.65 -8.84 -6.59
CA THR A 244 -8.77 -8.03 -5.37
C THR A 244 -10.24 -7.87 -4.94
N ASN A 245 -11.14 -7.52 -5.87
CA ASN A 245 -12.56 -7.36 -5.56
C ASN A 245 -13.21 -8.67 -5.14
N PHE A 246 -12.81 -9.80 -5.73
CA PHE A 246 -13.27 -11.10 -5.27
C PHE A 246 -12.75 -11.41 -3.87
N ALA A 247 -11.47 -11.14 -3.60
CA ALA A 247 -10.86 -11.30 -2.28
C ALA A 247 -11.58 -10.52 -1.18
N TYR A 248 -12.11 -9.33 -1.49
CA TYR A 248 -12.85 -8.52 -0.51
C TYR A 248 -14.06 -9.23 0.11
N LEU A 249 -14.68 -10.19 -0.59
CA LEU A 249 -15.86 -10.92 -0.10
C LEU A 249 -15.54 -11.87 1.05
N ARG A 250 -14.31 -12.37 1.12
CA ARG A 250 -13.85 -13.33 2.16
C ARG A 250 -12.38 -13.10 2.48
N PHE A 251 -12.07 -11.86 2.83
CA PHE A 251 -10.71 -11.31 2.85
C PHE A 251 -9.73 -12.15 3.68
N VAL A 252 -10.02 -12.43 4.95
CA VAL A 252 -9.13 -13.19 5.87
C VAL A 252 -8.69 -14.56 5.34
N ASP A 253 -9.46 -15.17 4.42
CA ASP A 253 -9.12 -16.45 3.82
C ASP A 253 -8.42 -16.27 2.48
N MET A 254 -9.02 -15.53 1.55
CA MET A 254 -8.52 -15.39 0.19
C MET A 254 -7.19 -14.63 0.13
N ILE A 255 -6.97 -13.66 1.03
CA ILE A 255 -5.76 -12.84 1.00
C ILE A 255 -4.49 -13.65 1.29
N LYS A 256 -4.60 -14.78 2.02
CA LYS A 256 -3.47 -15.67 2.30
C LYS A 256 -2.94 -16.33 1.02
N ASP A 257 -3.85 -16.80 0.16
CA ASP A 257 -3.47 -17.39 -1.13
C ASP A 257 -2.96 -16.33 -2.10
N VAL A 258 -3.55 -15.14 -2.09
CA VAL A 258 -3.05 -13.99 -2.87
C VAL A 258 -1.62 -13.62 -2.46
N GLN A 259 -1.36 -13.48 -1.16
CA GLN A 259 -0.04 -13.10 -0.64
C GLN A 259 1.01 -14.21 -0.82
N LYS A 260 0.59 -15.48 -0.86
CA LYS A 260 1.47 -16.59 -1.21
C LYS A 260 2.02 -16.43 -2.64
N VAL A 261 1.15 -16.24 -3.63
CA VAL A 261 1.57 -16.04 -5.03
C VAL A 261 2.34 -14.73 -5.20
N GLN A 262 1.89 -13.64 -4.55
CA GLN A 262 2.63 -12.37 -4.48
C GLN A 262 4.07 -12.59 -4.00
N SER A 263 4.26 -13.29 -2.88
CA SER A 263 5.57 -13.53 -2.30
C SER A 263 6.43 -14.44 -3.18
N GLU A 264 5.86 -15.48 -3.77
CA GLU A 264 6.58 -16.38 -4.69
C GLU A 264 7.13 -15.62 -5.91
N LEU A 265 6.30 -14.78 -6.54
CA LEU A 265 6.71 -13.96 -7.68
C LEU A 265 7.72 -12.88 -7.31
N GLU A 266 7.48 -12.11 -6.24
CA GLU A 266 8.39 -11.06 -5.81
C GLU A 266 9.76 -11.60 -5.39
N ASN A 267 9.78 -12.71 -4.64
CA ASN A 267 11.03 -13.38 -4.27
C ASN A 267 11.79 -13.90 -5.49
N LYS A 268 11.08 -14.48 -6.48
CA LYS A 268 11.68 -14.87 -7.77
C LYS A 268 12.36 -13.66 -8.41
N TYR A 269 11.66 -12.54 -8.57
CA TYR A 269 12.21 -11.34 -9.21
C TYR A 269 13.44 -10.81 -8.47
N ILE A 270 13.35 -10.68 -7.15
CA ILE A 270 14.46 -10.22 -6.30
C ILE A 270 15.67 -11.13 -6.45
N SER A 271 15.48 -12.44 -6.46
CA SER A 271 16.56 -13.42 -6.63
C SER A 271 17.19 -13.37 -8.03
N TYR A 272 16.42 -12.99 -9.06
CA TYR A 272 16.88 -12.95 -10.44
C TYR A 272 17.62 -11.67 -10.78
N VAL A 273 17.28 -10.53 -10.17
CA VAL A 273 17.88 -9.22 -10.47
C VAL A 273 19.42 -9.27 -10.55
N PRO A 274 20.16 -9.85 -9.58
CA PRO A 274 21.62 -9.92 -9.68
C PRO A 274 22.14 -10.69 -10.90
N LEU A 275 21.41 -11.72 -11.35
CA LEU A 275 21.77 -12.52 -12.53
C LEU A 275 21.48 -11.74 -13.81
N ILE A 276 20.34 -11.06 -13.85
CA ILE A 276 19.92 -10.21 -14.97
C ILE A 276 20.88 -9.02 -15.12
N ASP A 277 21.25 -8.36 -14.02
CA ASP A 277 22.23 -7.28 -14.00
C ASP A 277 23.56 -7.73 -14.61
N LYS A 278 24.11 -8.86 -14.15
CA LYS A 278 25.40 -9.37 -14.63
C LYS A 278 25.37 -9.71 -16.12
N ALA A 279 24.27 -10.30 -16.59
CA ALA A 279 24.07 -10.57 -18.01
C ALA A 279 24.00 -9.27 -18.83
N ALA A 280 23.21 -8.29 -18.35
CA ALA A 280 23.08 -7.00 -18.99
C ALA A 280 24.40 -6.22 -19.03
N GLU A 281 25.17 -6.20 -17.94
CA GLU A 281 26.50 -5.57 -17.90
C GLU A 281 27.47 -6.20 -18.89
N THR A 282 27.43 -7.53 -19.02
CA THR A 282 28.27 -8.26 -19.98
C THR A 282 27.92 -7.88 -21.41
N LEU A 283 26.62 -7.82 -21.74
CA LEU A 283 26.15 -7.36 -23.05
C LEU A 283 26.48 -5.89 -23.28
N TYR A 284 26.38 -5.05 -22.25
CA TYR A 284 26.57 -3.61 -22.35
C TYR A 284 28.00 -3.25 -22.75
N LYS A 285 28.99 -4.00 -22.26
CA LYS A 285 30.41 -3.85 -22.66
C LYS A 285 30.63 -4.03 -24.16
N SER A 286 29.82 -4.88 -24.81
CA SER A 286 29.91 -5.15 -26.24
C SER A 286 28.99 -4.25 -27.05
N SER A 287 27.76 -4.06 -26.60
CA SER A 287 26.74 -3.24 -27.27
C SER A 287 25.69 -2.77 -26.26
N PRO A 288 25.62 -1.46 -25.97
CA PRO A 288 24.59 -0.90 -25.11
C PRO A 288 23.17 -1.26 -25.56
N GLU A 289 22.88 -1.27 -26.87
CA GLU A 289 21.55 -1.63 -27.37
C GLU A 289 21.22 -3.12 -27.20
N GLN A 290 22.21 -4.03 -27.26
CA GLN A 290 21.95 -5.44 -26.95
C GLN A 290 21.55 -5.64 -25.49
N ALA A 291 22.21 -4.94 -24.56
CA ALA A 291 21.82 -4.96 -23.14
C ALA A 291 20.40 -4.43 -22.94
N ARG A 292 20.05 -3.32 -23.60
CA ARG A 292 18.70 -2.73 -23.51
C ARG A 292 17.63 -3.63 -24.12
N ARG A 293 17.91 -4.29 -25.23
CA ARG A 293 17.01 -5.29 -25.82
C ARG A 293 16.79 -6.46 -24.87
N PHE A 294 17.86 -7.01 -24.30
CA PHE A 294 17.78 -8.08 -23.31
C PHE A 294 16.93 -7.69 -22.09
N LEU A 295 17.15 -6.49 -21.53
CA LEU A 295 16.35 -5.97 -20.42
C LEU A 295 14.89 -5.74 -20.81
N THR A 296 14.63 -5.30 -22.04
CA THR A 296 13.27 -5.13 -22.56
C THR A 296 12.55 -6.47 -22.61
N GLU A 297 13.18 -7.48 -23.20
CA GLU A 297 12.62 -8.84 -23.28
C GLU A 297 12.36 -9.42 -21.87
N TYR A 298 13.29 -9.24 -20.93
CA TYR A 298 13.10 -9.67 -19.54
C TYR A 298 11.89 -8.99 -18.87
N SER A 299 11.86 -7.65 -18.85
CA SER A 299 10.78 -6.91 -18.17
C SER A 299 9.41 -7.14 -18.81
N VAL A 300 9.33 -7.20 -20.15
CA VAL A 300 8.07 -7.51 -20.86
C VAL A 300 7.57 -8.91 -20.52
N ASN A 301 8.46 -9.89 -20.57
CA ASN A 301 8.08 -11.27 -20.26
C ASN A 301 7.61 -11.44 -18.82
N GLU A 302 8.34 -10.88 -17.84
CA GLU A 302 7.95 -11.03 -16.43
C GLU A 302 6.64 -10.30 -16.11
N ALA A 303 6.36 -9.13 -16.71
CA ALA A 303 5.08 -8.43 -16.51
C ALA A 303 3.88 -9.18 -17.11
N ASN A 304 4.02 -9.69 -18.34
CA ASN A 304 2.96 -10.46 -18.98
C ASN A 304 2.74 -11.80 -18.25
N ASN A 305 3.81 -12.48 -17.83
CA ASN A 305 3.72 -13.72 -17.05
C ASN A 305 3.08 -13.49 -15.68
N MET A 306 3.46 -12.43 -14.96
CA MET A 306 2.82 -12.05 -13.70
C MET A 306 1.31 -11.91 -13.87
N THR A 307 0.88 -11.22 -14.93
CA THR A 307 -0.54 -10.99 -15.24
C THR A 307 -1.25 -12.32 -15.53
N ALA A 308 -0.62 -13.22 -16.29
CA ALA A 308 -1.16 -14.54 -16.56
C ALA A 308 -1.29 -15.41 -15.29
N GLU A 309 -0.29 -15.41 -14.41
CA GLU A 309 -0.35 -16.10 -13.11
C GLU A 309 -1.43 -15.48 -12.20
N TRP A 310 -1.59 -14.16 -12.22
CA TRP A 310 -2.65 -13.48 -11.47
C TRP A 310 -4.05 -13.88 -11.94
N LYS A 311 -4.24 -14.05 -13.25
CA LYS A 311 -5.50 -14.57 -13.81
C LYS A 311 -5.78 -16.00 -13.35
N LYS A 312 -4.78 -16.88 -13.33
CA LYS A 312 -4.89 -18.24 -12.80
C LYS A 312 -5.22 -18.23 -11.30
N LEU A 313 -4.62 -17.32 -10.53
CA LEU A 313 -4.95 -17.12 -9.13
C LEU A 313 -6.43 -16.75 -8.95
N GLY A 314 -6.98 -15.83 -9.75
CA GLY A 314 -8.41 -15.50 -9.71
C GLY A 314 -9.31 -16.71 -9.96
N GLN A 315 -8.99 -17.52 -10.98
CA GLN A 315 -9.70 -18.77 -11.27
C GLN A 315 -9.60 -19.78 -10.12
N TYR A 316 -8.41 -19.91 -9.54
CA TYR A 316 -8.15 -20.77 -8.39
C TYR A 316 -8.97 -20.35 -7.16
N LEU A 317 -8.99 -19.04 -6.84
CA LEU A 317 -9.77 -18.50 -5.72
C LEU A 317 -11.27 -18.77 -5.95
N LEU A 318 -11.77 -18.53 -7.16
CA LEU A 318 -13.17 -18.82 -7.50
C LEU A 318 -13.48 -20.29 -7.23
N VAL A 319 -12.67 -21.21 -7.74
CA VAL A 319 -12.87 -22.65 -7.49
C VAL A 319 -12.80 -22.94 -5.99
N LYS A 320 -11.78 -22.46 -5.27
CA LYS A 320 -11.59 -22.79 -3.86
C LYS A 320 -12.72 -22.30 -2.96
N TYR A 321 -13.26 -21.11 -3.24
CA TYR A 321 -14.11 -20.37 -2.31
C TYR A 321 -15.57 -20.12 -2.75
N ILE A 322 -16.00 -20.71 -3.87
CA ILE A 322 -17.37 -20.56 -4.40
C ILE A 322 -18.45 -20.87 -3.34
N ASP A 323 -19.51 -20.07 -3.34
CA ASP A 323 -20.69 -20.19 -2.46
C ASP A 323 -20.37 -20.16 -0.96
N GLY A 324 -19.26 -19.53 -0.57
CA GLY A 324 -18.83 -19.43 0.83
C GLY A 324 -18.18 -20.71 1.39
N ASN A 325 -17.98 -21.72 0.55
CA ASN A 325 -17.27 -22.95 0.90
C ASN A 325 -15.75 -22.71 0.94
N ILE A 326 -15.01 -23.65 1.52
CA ILE A 326 -13.55 -23.75 1.33
C ILE A 326 -13.23 -25.16 0.89
N LYS A 327 -12.77 -25.33 -0.36
CA LYS A 327 -12.34 -26.64 -0.87
C LYS A 327 -11.04 -27.08 -0.19
N ARG A 328 -10.96 -28.37 0.11
CA ARG A 328 -9.82 -28.99 0.81
C ARG A 328 -8.63 -29.16 -0.12
N GLU A 329 -7.44 -29.06 0.45
CA GLU A 329 -6.19 -29.14 -0.28
C GLU A 329 -5.13 -29.92 0.47
N LYS A 330 -4.31 -30.62 -0.30
CA LYS A 330 -3.12 -31.30 0.19
C LYS A 330 -1.98 -31.04 -0.78
N ASN A 331 -0.86 -30.53 -0.27
CA ASN A 331 0.34 -30.22 -1.07
C ASN A 331 0.08 -29.29 -2.27
N GLY A 332 -0.80 -28.30 -2.11
CA GLY A 332 -1.11 -27.31 -3.16
C GLY A 332 -2.01 -27.82 -4.27
N GLN A 333 -2.67 -28.97 -4.09
CA GLN A 333 -3.66 -29.49 -5.03
C GLN A 333 -4.99 -29.73 -4.31
N PHE A 334 -6.10 -29.48 -5.01
CA PHE A 334 -7.43 -29.82 -4.52
C PHE A 334 -7.52 -31.33 -4.29
N GLU A 335 -7.97 -31.71 -3.09
CA GLU A 335 -8.19 -33.10 -2.76
C GLU A 335 -9.29 -33.70 -3.64
N ARG A 336 -9.16 -35.00 -3.93
CA ARG A 336 -10.15 -35.79 -4.64
C ARG A 336 -10.41 -37.08 -3.91
N THR A 337 -11.64 -37.54 -3.93
CA THR A 337 -12.01 -38.89 -3.48
C THR A 337 -11.41 -39.93 -4.44
N GLU A 338 -11.49 -41.21 -4.07
CA GLU A 338 -11.03 -42.32 -4.93
C GLU A 338 -11.71 -42.34 -6.31
N TYR A 339 -12.90 -41.74 -6.43
CA TYR A 339 -13.66 -41.62 -7.68
C TYR A 339 -13.37 -40.32 -8.45
N GLY A 340 -12.41 -39.52 -8.01
CA GLY A 340 -12.02 -38.26 -8.67
C GLY A 340 -12.92 -37.05 -8.36
N LEU A 341 -13.93 -37.21 -7.50
CA LEU A 341 -14.86 -36.15 -7.10
C LEU A 341 -14.26 -35.28 -5.98
N PRO A 342 -14.69 -34.01 -5.82
CA PRO A 342 -14.28 -33.21 -4.66
C PRO A 342 -14.85 -33.82 -3.36
N PRO A 343 -14.06 -33.91 -2.28
CA PRO A 343 -14.61 -34.25 -0.96
C PRO A 343 -15.52 -33.12 -0.44
N SER A 344 -16.26 -33.41 0.63
CA SER A 344 -17.08 -32.39 1.30
C SER A 344 -16.22 -31.17 1.69
N PRO A 345 -16.62 -29.95 1.32
CA PRO A 345 -15.85 -28.75 1.61
C PRO A 345 -15.88 -28.44 3.11
N ILE A 346 -15.10 -27.44 3.50
CA ILE A 346 -15.18 -26.87 4.84
C ILE A 346 -16.26 -25.78 4.81
N PHE A 347 -17.28 -25.94 5.65
CA PHE A 347 -18.31 -24.94 5.92
C PHE A 347 -17.87 -24.05 7.08
N ALA A 348 -17.01 -23.07 6.80
CA ALA A 348 -16.35 -22.29 7.84
C ALA A 348 -17.31 -21.38 8.65
N GLY A 349 -18.52 -21.13 8.15
CA GLY A 349 -19.52 -20.30 8.84
C GLY A 349 -19.03 -18.88 9.10
N TYR A 350 -19.56 -18.28 10.18
CA TYR A 350 -19.23 -16.94 10.65
C TYR A 350 -18.56 -17.01 12.03
N PRO A 351 -17.68 -16.06 12.36
CA PRO A 351 -17.10 -15.99 13.69
C PRO A 351 -18.17 -15.66 14.74
N GLU A 352 -17.95 -16.12 15.97
CA GLU A 352 -18.92 -16.01 17.06
C GLU A 352 -19.35 -14.56 17.35
N TRP A 353 -18.41 -13.62 17.32
CA TRP A 353 -18.71 -12.20 17.56
C TRP A 353 -19.72 -11.63 16.53
N TRP A 354 -19.65 -12.10 15.28
CA TRP A 354 -20.59 -11.70 14.23
C TRP A 354 -21.97 -12.32 14.46
N LEU A 355 -22.01 -13.60 14.87
CA LEU A 355 -23.26 -14.27 15.24
C LEU A 355 -23.92 -13.59 16.45
N ARG A 356 -23.13 -13.13 17.43
CA ARG A 356 -23.63 -12.32 18.56
C ARG A 356 -24.23 -11.00 18.08
N ALA A 357 -23.54 -10.27 17.20
CA ALA A 357 -24.07 -9.03 16.63
C ALA A 357 -25.40 -9.25 15.88
N ILE A 358 -25.54 -10.38 15.17
CA ILE A 358 -26.83 -10.76 14.56
C ILE A 358 -27.90 -10.96 15.64
N VAL A 359 -27.61 -11.75 16.68
CA VAL A 359 -28.56 -12.00 17.78
C VAL A 359 -28.97 -10.69 18.46
N GLU A 360 -28.03 -9.81 18.76
CA GLU A 360 -28.29 -8.49 19.38
C GLU A 360 -29.19 -7.62 18.50
N ASN A 361 -29.00 -7.66 17.18
CA ASN A 361 -29.84 -6.93 16.23
C ASN A 361 -31.24 -7.54 16.07
N THR A 362 -31.34 -8.88 16.07
CA THR A 362 -32.58 -9.59 15.72
C THR A 362 -33.43 -10.01 16.91
N GLY A 363 -32.88 -9.97 18.12
CA GLY A 363 -33.50 -10.51 19.33
C GLY A 363 -33.86 -11.99 19.19
N ASP A 364 -35.04 -12.35 19.69
CA ASP A 364 -35.48 -13.75 19.81
C ASP A 364 -35.94 -14.39 18.49
N CYS A 365 -36.07 -13.63 17.39
CA CYS A 365 -36.62 -14.18 16.14
C CYS A 365 -35.72 -15.24 15.46
N LYS A 366 -34.47 -15.39 15.91
CA LYS A 366 -33.53 -16.43 15.46
C LYS A 366 -33.39 -17.60 16.44
N LYS A 367 -34.06 -17.59 17.58
CA LYS A 367 -34.05 -18.72 18.51
C LYS A 367 -34.75 -19.91 17.86
N VAL A 368 -34.10 -21.07 17.90
CA VAL A 368 -34.73 -22.33 17.49
C VAL A 368 -35.78 -22.67 18.56
N LEU A 369 -37.02 -22.88 18.14
CA LEU A 369 -38.07 -23.35 19.03
C LEU A 369 -37.82 -24.81 19.37
N GLU A 370 -37.84 -25.14 20.66
CA GLU A 370 -37.90 -26.53 21.08
C GLU A 370 -39.20 -27.12 20.54
N THR A 371 -39.10 -28.06 19.60
CA THR A 371 -40.22 -28.94 19.27
C THR A 371 -40.27 -30.00 20.37
N ASP A 372 -41.33 -29.99 21.18
CA ASP A 372 -41.65 -31.13 22.05
C ASP A 372 -41.66 -32.39 21.18
N GLY A 373 -40.69 -33.27 21.41
CA GLY A 373 -40.53 -34.50 20.65
C GLY A 373 -41.73 -35.42 20.86
N ASN A 374 -42.44 -35.74 19.78
CA ASN A 374 -43.35 -36.89 19.71
C ASN A 374 -42.65 -38.07 19.05
#